data_AF-A0A0G0G850-F1
#
_entry.id   AF-A0A0G0G850-F1
#
_cell.length_a   1.000
_cell.length_b   1.000
_cell.length_c   1.000
_cell.angle_alpha   90.00
_cell.angle_beta   90.00
_cell.angle_gamma   90.00
#
_symmetry.space_group_name_H-M   'P 1'
#
loop_
_entity.id
_entity.type
_entity.pdbx_description
1 polymer ?
#
loop_
_entity_poly.entity_id
_entity_poly.type
_entity_poly.pdbx_seq_one_letter_code
_entity_poly.pdbx_strand_id
1 'polypeptide(L)'
;MINLLPAFPVYAQALDEWGECVVDGVPTLKCLEIVFGNILTMASAFIILVLFVMFVMGSFRYLTSFGNAEKVKKAQGTLRYALIGFILFVSAYLILNIIDIIFLGGGGNIFKFNLETGP
;
A
#
# COMPACT_ATOMS: atom_id res chain seq x y z
N MET A 1 -2.67 24.72 -26.07
CA MET A 1 -3.34 25.07 -24.80
C MET A 1 -2.92 24.02 -23.78
N ILE A 2 -2.10 24.44 -22.83
CA ILE A 2 -1.43 23.59 -21.85
C ILE A 2 -2.43 23.23 -20.74
N ASN A 3 -2.73 21.94 -20.56
CA ASN A 3 -3.53 21.46 -19.43
C ASN A 3 -2.59 20.93 -18.34
N LEU A 4 -2.06 21.88 -17.56
CA LEU A 4 -1.24 21.65 -16.38
C LEU A 4 -2.14 21.30 -15.20
N LEU A 5 -2.51 20.03 -15.03
CA LEU A 5 -2.82 19.39 -13.74
C LEU A 5 -2.96 17.87 -13.98
N PRO A 6 -1.95 17.01 -13.71
CA PRO A 6 -2.29 15.71 -13.17
C PRO A 6 -2.79 16.00 -11.75
N ALA A 7 -4.11 16.10 -11.60
CA ALA A 7 -4.73 15.97 -10.31
C ALA A 7 -4.14 14.70 -9.68
N PHE A 8 -3.34 14.86 -8.63
CA PHE A 8 -3.04 13.76 -7.74
C PHE A 8 -4.40 13.16 -7.37
N PRO A 9 -4.71 11.90 -7.71
CA PRO A 9 -5.95 11.29 -7.25
C PRO A 9 -5.78 11.05 -5.74
N VAL A 10 -5.99 12.10 -4.96
CA VAL A 10 -6.18 12.04 -3.52
C VAL A 10 -7.67 11.74 -3.32
N TYR A 11 -7.98 10.45 -3.13
CA TYR A 11 -9.12 9.91 -2.37
C TYR A 11 -10.57 10.38 -2.66
N ALA A 12 -10.84 11.14 -3.73
CA ALA A 12 -12.20 11.65 -4.00
C ALA A 12 -13.08 10.76 -4.90
N GLN A 13 -12.81 9.45 -5.02
CA GLN A 13 -13.66 8.54 -5.80
C GLN A 13 -14.67 7.74 -4.95
N ALA A 14 -14.77 8.00 -3.65
CA ALA A 14 -15.60 7.19 -2.75
C ALA A 14 -17.05 7.72 -2.55
N LEU A 15 -17.71 8.23 -3.60
CA LEU A 15 -19.10 8.71 -3.47
C LEU A 15 -20.14 8.06 -4.39
N ASP A 16 -19.81 7.00 -5.15
CA ASP A 16 -20.84 6.22 -5.86
C ASP A 16 -20.52 4.72 -6.09
N GLU A 17 -19.79 4.06 -5.19
CA GLU A 17 -19.50 2.61 -5.29
C GLU A 17 -20.41 1.72 -4.42
N TRP A 18 -21.08 2.31 -3.42
CA TRP A 18 -21.84 1.53 -2.42
C TRP A 18 -23.19 1.03 -2.93
N GLY A 19 -23.72 1.63 -4.00
CA GLY A 19 -25.01 1.26 -4.59
C GLY A 19 -25.01 -0.09 -5.29
N GLU A 20 -23.88 -0.49 -5.90
CA GLU A 20 -23.78 -1.74 -6.67
C GLU A 20 -23.55 -2.99 -5.81
N CYS A 21 -23.14 -2.83 -4.55
CA CYS A 21 -22.75 -3.95 -3.69
C CYS A 21 -23.86 -4.39 -2.70
N VAL A 22 -24.99 -3.69 -2.66
CA VAL A 22 -26.15 -4.00 -1.81
C VAL A 22 -27.28 -4.54 -2.69
N VAL A 23 -27.61 -5.82 -2.53
CA VAL A 23 -28.75 -6.48 -3.18
C VAL A 23 -29.76 -6.81 -2.08
N ASP A 24 -31.04 -6.53 -2.30
CA ASP A 24 -32.14 -6.80 -1.34
C ASP A 24 -31.94 -6.25 0.08
N GLY A 25 -31.26 -5.11 0.21
CA GLY A 25 -31.02 -4.46 1.50
C GLY A 25 -30.03 -5.18 2.41
N VAL A 26 -29.34 -6.21 1.92
CA VAL A 26 -28.23 -6.86 2.63
C VAL A 26 -26.88 -6.51 1.99
N PRO A 27 -25.87 -6.08 2.77
CA PRO A 27 -24.52 -5.88 2.24
C PRO A 27 -23.89 -7.20 1.81
N THR A 28 -23.49 -7.32 0.54
CA THR A 28 -22.80 -8.51 0.04
C THR A 28 -21.29 -8.46 0.29
N LEU A 29 -20.59 -9.58 0.11
CA LEU A 29 -19.12 -9.64 0.24
C LEU A 29 -18.39 -8.71 -0.76
N LYS A 30 -19.03 -8.26 -1.84
CA LYS A 30 -18.49 -7.24 -2.74
C LYS A 30 -18.31 -5.88 -2.05
N CYS A 31 -19.14 -5.54 -1.06
CA CYS A 31 -18.93 -4.30 -0.29
C CYS A 31 -17.65 -4.35 0.55
N LEU A 32 -17.24 -5.55 0.97
CA LEU A 32 -16.01 -5.73 1.73
C LEU A 32 -14.77 -5.43 0.86
N GLU A 33 -14.81 -5.79 -0.43
CA GLU A 33 -13.74 -5.48 -1.38
C GLU A 33 -13.47 -3.97 -1.47
N ILE A 34 -14.52 -3.15 -1.54
CA ILE A 34 -14.42 -1.68 -1.63
C ILE A 34 -13.77 -1.11 -0.36
N VAL A 35 -14.23 -1.56 0.82
CA VAL A 35 -13.69 -1.10 2.11
C VAL A 35 -12.22 -1.51 2.26
N PHE A 36 -11.89 -2.77 1.97
CA PHE A 36 -10.52 -3.27 2.04
C PHE A 36 -9.61 -2.59 1.02
N GLY A 37 -10.08 -2.35 -0.20
CA GLY A 37 -9.33 -1.65 -1.24
C GLY A 37 -8.96 -0.24 -0.80
N ASN A 38 -9.93 0.54 -0.32
CA ASN A 38 -9.70 1.91 0.10
C ASN A 38 -8.76 1.99 1.33
N ILE A 39 -8.94 1.09 2.31
CA ILE A 39 -8.06 1.02 3.49
C ILE A 39 -6.64 0.64 3.09
N LEU A 40 -6.48 -0.35 2.21
CA LEU A 40 -5.17 -0.82 1.78
C LEU A 40 -4.42 0.27 1.00
N THR A 41 -5.09 0.97 0.09
CA THR A 41 -4.50 2.10 -0.64
C THR A 41 -4.05 3.21 0.32
N MET A 42 -4.89 3.56 1.31
CA MET A 42 -4.54 4.55 2.34
C MET A 42 -3.35 4.11 3.21
N ALA A 43 -3.37 2.87 3.68
CA ALA A 43 -2.30 2.31 4.50
C ALA A 43 -0.98 2.22 3.72
N SER A 44 -1.01 1.73 2.48
CA SER A 44 0.19 1.62 1.63
C SER A 44 0.81 2.99 1.35
N ALA A 45 0.02 4.01 1.04
CA ALA A 45 0.51 5.37 0.85
C ALA A 45 1.19 5.91 2.12
N PHE A 46 0.59 5.65 3.29
CA PHE A 46 1.14 6.06 4.57
C PHE A 46 2.47 5.34 4.90
N ILE A 47 2.55 4.03 4.66
CA ILE A 47 3.76 3.24 4.88
C ILE A 47 4.93 3.77 4.04
N ILE A 48 4.69 4.05 2.74
CA ILE A 48 5.72 4.57 1.84
C ILE A 48 6.24 5.93 2.32
N LEU A 49 5.33 6.81 2.73
CA LEU A 49 5.69 8.13 3.28
C LEU A 49 6.57 8.01 4.54
N VAL A 50 6.19 7.14 5.48
CA VAL A 50 6.94 6.92 6.72
C VAL A 50 8.32 6.31 6.42
N LEU A 51 8.39 5.30 5.54
CA LEU A 51 9.65 4.69 5.13
C LEU A 51 10.58 5.71 4.47
N PHE A 52 10.05 6.56 3.60
CA PHE A 52 10.83 7.64 2.97
C PHE A 52 11.45 8.57 4.00
N VAL A 53 10.66 9.04 4.96
CA VAL A 53 11.12 9.94 6.04
C VAL A 53 12.19 9.27 6.93
N MET A 54 12.00 7.99 7.28
CA MET A 54 13.00 7.23 8.04
C MET A 54 14.31 7.02 7.27
N PHE A 55 14.24 6.74 5.97
CA PHE A 55 15.41 6.61 5.11
C PHE A 55 16.20 7.91 5.03
N VAL A 56 15.52 9.03 4.80
CA VAL A 56 16.14 10.35 4.73
C VAL A 56 16.82 10.67 6.06
N MET A 57 16.11 10.60 7.18
CA MET A 57 16.69 10.89 8.50
C MET A 57 17.84 9.96 8.88
N GLY A 58 17.73 8.66 8.59
CA GLY A 58 18.79 7.69 8.84
C GLY A 58 20.05 7.96 8.01
N SER A 59 19.86 8.31 6.73
CA SER A 59 20.96 8.59 5.80
C SER A 59 21.69 9.88 6.15
N PHE A 60 20.97 10.96 6.44
CA PHE A 60 21.58 12.22 6.87
C PHE A 60 22.35 12.07 8.18
N ARG A 61 21.82 11.32 9.15
CA ARG A 61 22.52 11.04 10.41
C ARG A 61 23.78 10.20 10.19
N TYR A 62 23.75 9.26 9.25
CA TYR A 62 24.91 8.45 8.91
C TYR A 62 26.02 9.31 8.30
N LEU A 63 25.69 10.14 7.31
CA LEU A 63 26.66 11.02 6.63
C LEU A 63 27.26 12.09 7.57
N THR A 64 26.44 12.65 8.47
CA THR A 64 26.87 13.69 9.44
C THR A 64 27.51 13.13 10.71
N SER A 65 27.80 11.83 10.78
CA SER A 65 28.40 11.20 11.96
C SER A 65 29.89 11.51 12.14
N PHE A 66 30.57 12.10 11.14
CA PHE A 66 31.99 12.49 11.18
C PHE A 66 32.94 11.41 11.73
N GLY A 67 32.62 10.12 11.54
CA GLY A 67 33.44 9.00 12.02
C GLY A 67 33.28 8.64 13.51
N ASN A 68 32.38 9.28 14.26
CA ASN A 68 32.09 8.87 15.63
C ASN A 68 31.34 7.54 15.65
N ALA A 69 31.97 6.49 16.20
CA ALA A 69 31.46 5.11 16.21
C ALA A 69 30.06 4.97 16.84
N GLU A 70 29.73 5.79 17.85
CA GLU A 70 28.43 5.73 18.51
C GLU A 70 27.30 6.26 17.60
N LYS A 71 27.55 7.39 16.94
CA LYS A 71 26.60 8.02 16.01
C LYS A 71 26.40 7.16 14.76
N VAL A 72 27.48 6.60 14.23
CA VAL A 72 27.45 5.67 13.09
C VAL A 72 26.63 4.43 13.42
N LYS A 73 26.87 3.80 14.58
CA LYS A 73 26.13 2.60 15.01
C LYS A 73 24.64 2.88 15.17
N LYS A 74 24.28 4.04 15.73
CA LYS A 74 22.88 4.47 15.88
C LYS A 74 22.20 4.70 14.53
N ALA A 75 22.86 5.39 13.61
CA ALA A 75 22.34 5.65 12.27
C ALA A 75 22.19 4.36 11.43
N GLN A 76 23.17 3.46 11.50
CA GLN A 76 23.08 2.13 10.88
C GLN A 76 21.94 1.30 11.47
N GLY A 77 21.70 1.39 12.78
CA GLY A 77 20.54 0.77 13.41
C GLY A 77 19.23 1.25 12.78
N THR A 78 19.05 2.57 12.65
CA THR A 78 17.86 3.15 11.99
C THR A 78 17.71 2.68 10.55
N LEU A 79 18.79 2.67 9.77
CA LEU A 79 18.76 2.21 8.38
C LEU A 79 18.44 0.72 8.26
N ARG A 80 18.96 -0.13 9.16
CA ARG A 80 18.63 -1.56 9.21
C ARG A 80 17.14 -1.79 9.46
N TYR A 81 16.54 -1.09 10.43
CA TYR A 81 15.11 -1.22 10.69
C TYR A 81 14.26 -0.72 9.53
N ALA A 82 14.65 0.39 8.88
CA ALA A 82 13.97 0.88 7.68
C ALA A 82 14.04 -0.12 6.52
N LEU A 83 15.21 -0.73 6.30
CA LEU A 83 15.39 -1.78 5.28
C LEU A 83 14.56 -3.03 5.57
N ILE A 84 14.55 -3.51 6.82
CA ILE A 84 13.75 -4.68 7.20
C ILE A 84 12.26 -4.41 6.96
N GLY A 85 11.76 -3.24 7.36
CA GLY A 85 10.37 -2.84 7.11
C GLY A 85 10.04 -2.78 5.62
N PHE A 86 10.94 -2.23 4.80
CA PHE A 86 10.78 -2.18 3.35
C PHE A 86 10.77 -3.57 2.71
N ILE A 87 11.71 -4.43 3.08
CA ILE A 87 11.79 -5.81 2.60
C ILE A 87 10.51 -6.57 2.97
N LEU A 88 10.02 -6.43 4.19
CA LEU A 88 8.76 -7.05 4.61
C LEU A 88 7.58 -6.56 3.76
N PHE A 89 7.47 -5.25 3.54
CA PHE A 89 6.41 -4.68 2.71
C PHE A 89 6.44 -5.22 1.26
N VAL A 90 7.61 -5.24 0.62
CA VAL A 90 7.79 -5.78 -0.73
C VAL A 90 7.52 -7.29 -0.76
N SER A 91 7.98 -8.02 0.26
CA SER A 91 7.80 -9.48 0.34
C SER A 91 6.32 -9.86 0.46
N ALA A 92 5.52 -9.11 1.22
CA ALA A 92 4.08 -9.33 1.31
C ALA A 92 3.40 -9.17 -0.07
N TYR A 93 3.74 -8.09 -0.80
CA TYR A 93 3.21 -7.88 -2.15
C TYR A 93 3.64 -8.99 -3.13
N LEU A 94 4.88 -9.45 -3.03
CA LEU A 94 5.40 -10.52 -3.88
C LEU A 94 4.67 -11.85 -3.61
N ILE A 95 4.43 -12.19 -2.35
CA ILE A 95 3.69 -13.42 -1.98
C ILE A 95 2.27 -13.38 -2.57
N LEU A 96 1.57 -12.25 -2.44
CA LEU A 96 0.22 -12.09 -3.01
C LEU A 96 0.21 -12.25 -4.53
N ASN A 97 1.19 -11.68 -5.23
CA ASN A 97 1.33 -11.85 -6.68
C ASN A 97 1.63 -13.30 -7.07
N ILE A 98 2.48 -13.99 -6.32
CA ILE A 98 2.80 -15.40 -6.60
C ILE A 98 1.54 -16.26 -6.47
N ILE A 99 0.72 -16.01 -5.45
CA ILE A 99 -0.56 -16.72 -5.27
C ILE A 99 -1.51 -16.41 -6.44
N ASP A 100 -1.64 -15.15 -6.84
CA ASP A 100 -2.51 -14.76 -7.97
C ASP A 100 -2.08 -15.42 -9.29
N ILE A 101 -0.78 -15.47 -9.56
CA ILE A 101 -0.26 -16.08 -10.79
C ILE A 101 -0.51 -17.59 -10.79
N ILE A 102 -0.26 -18.28 -9.67
CA ILE A 102 -0.34 -19.75 -9.60
C ILE A 102 -1.80 -20.24 -9.54
N PHE A 103 -2.67 -19.55 -8.81
CA PHE A 103 -4.03 -20.01 -8.53
C PHE A 103 -5.10 -19.31 -9.38
N LEU A 104 -4.91 -18.04 -9.74
CA LEU A 104 -5.90 -17.21 -10.43
C LEU A 104 -5.47 -16.86 -11.87
N GLY A 105 -4.36 -17.42 -12.35
CA GLY A 105 -3.85 -17.21 -13.70
C GLY A 105 -3.27 -15.81 -13.96
N GLY A 106 -3.00 -15.04 -12.91
CA GLY A 106 -2.39 -13.70 -13.00
C GLY A 106 -3.35 -12.58 -13.37
N GLY A 107 -4.66 -12.77 -13.12
CA GLY A 107 -5.70 -11.80 -13.44
C GLY A 107 -5.83 -10.63 -12.46
N GLY A 108 -5.09 -10.59 -11.35
CA GLY A 108 -5.19 -9.55 -10.32
C GLY A 108 -6.50 -9.60 -9.52
N ASN A 109 -7.20 -10.75 -9.53
CA ASN A 109 -8.57 -10.88 -9.02
C ASN A 109 -8.63 -11.35 -7.55
N ILE A 110 -7.53 -11.24 -6.80
CA ILE A 110 -7.42 -11.77 -5.42
C ILE A 110 -8.52 -11.25 -4.49
N PHE A 111 -8.98 -10.02 -4.71
CA PHE A 111 -10.01 -9.39 -3.88
C PHE A 111 -11.38 -9.28 -4.59
N LYS A 112 -11.46 -9.72 -5.86
CA LYS A 112 -12.68 -9.65 -6.70
C LYS A 112 -13.57 -10.85 -6.45
N PHE A 113 -14.52 -10.72 -5.53
CA PHE A 113 -15.52 -11.77 -5.29
C PHE A 113 -16.62 -11.71 -6.36
N ASN A 114 -16.35 -12.31 -7.51
CA ASN A 114 -17.32 -12.40 -8.61
C ASN A 114 -18.36 -13.49 -8.36
N LEU A 115 -19.23 -13.25 -7.37
CA LEU A 115 -20.47 -13.99 -7.23
C LEU A 115 -21.45 -13.39 -8.25
N GLU A 116 -22.00 -14.24 -9.13
CA GLU A 116 -23.22 -13.94 -9.87
C GLU A 116 -24.31 -13.69 -8.83
N THR A 117 -24.45 -12.44 -8.43
CA THR A 117 -25.61 -11.97 -7.70
C THR A 117 -26.75 -12.04 -8.71
N GLY A 118 -27.55 -13.11 -8.59
CA GLY A 118 -28.84 -13.23 -9.27
C GLY A 118 -29.69 -11.98 -9.00
N PRO A 119 -30.70 -11.75 -9.86
CA PRO A 119 -31.35 -10.45 -10.05
C PRO A 119 -31.78 -9.76 -8.76
#